data_AF-A0A2D5NBG5-F1
#
_entry.id   AF-A0A2D5NBG5-F1
#
_cell.length_a   1.000
_cell.length_b   1.000
_cell.length_c   1.000
_cell.angle_alpha   90.00
_cell.angle_beta   90.00
_cell.angle_gamma   90.00
#
_symmetry.space_group_name_H-M   'P 1'
#
loop_
_entity.id
_entity.type
_entity.pdbx_description
1 polymer ?
#
loop_
_entity_poly.entity_id
_entity_poly.type
_entity_poly.pdbx_seq_one_letter_code
_entity_poly.pdbx_strand_id
1 'polypeptide(L)'
;MGPSKNKVVRLSFLLVLSILTLNSVAQDRTLRLMTYNLLNYRNTTSYCTGSNNSSSNKEGHLETIISEIEPHLVVMNEIGSNPNNLTYLLNNAFNTGSATNWAMANHVHNGFSTLVNGVAYRSDVLGITNQWAITKDVDNNALVRAIDIVRFYYKDALLQGNSDTVTFVVIGAHFKAGNTSSDATQRNKAASAIVDWIDARNFENVFLLGDLNTYSSNESSFQSLIGGNTFRFEDPITSNGNWHNNSSFASIHTQSTRTSGNCHSGGGLDDRFDHILCSEEVIEGDAQITYSPNSYYAVGNDGNHFNNAINSGTNYSVSSAVLSALYALSDHLPVIVDIEIEGQQLAIASHEGNWNLPNPMPTGATLTLPEQSRLHISTLSGQELFETSETTFTVPLLPRGTYLLRLETMNGHTTRKIIF
;
A
#
# COMPACT_ATOMS: atom_id res chain seq x y z
N MET A 1 -43.59 25.37 -72.85
CA MET A 1 -42.80 26.08 -71.81
C MET A 1 -43.59 25.98 -70.51
N GLY A 2 -43.14 25.42 -69.39
CA GLY A 2 -41.94 24.68 -68.99
C GLY A 2 -42.35 23.57 -67.98
N PRO A 3 -41.41 22.78 -67.45
CA PRO A 3 -41.74 21.55 -66.73
C PRO A 3 -42.25 21.80 -65.31
N SER A 4 -43.24 21.00 -64.92
CA SER A 4 -43.72 20.82 -63.54
C SER A 4 -42.57 20.34 -62.64
N LYS A 5 -42.22 21.15 -61.63
CA LYS A 5 -41.24 20.78 -60.60
C LYS A 5 -41.96 20.05 -59.47
N ASN A 6 -41.84 18.72 -59.44
CA ASN A 6 -42.16 17.92 -58.26
C ASN A 6 -41.21 18.32 -57.12
N LYS A 7 -41.75 18.90 -56.04
CA LYS A 7 -41.01 19.14 -54.80
C LYS A 7 -40.89 17.81 -54.06
N VAL A 8 -39.71 17.21 -54.10
CA VAL A 8 -39.33 16.11 -53.20
C VAL A 8 -39.08 16.70 -51.82
N VAL A 9 -39.99 16.46 -50.88
CA VAL A 9 -39.76 16.74 -49.46
C VAL A 9 -38.83 15.65 -48.94
N ARG A 10 -37.55 15.97 -48.75
CA ARG A 10 -36.61 15.09 -48.03
C ARG A 10 -36.89 15.23 -46.54
N LEU A 11 -37.50 14.20 -45.95
CA LEU A 11 -37.64 14.09 -44.51
C LEU A 11 -36.28 13.64 -43.95
N SER A 12 -35.47 14.58 -43.51
CA SER A 12 -34.22 14.28 -42.80
C SER A 12 -34.55 13.79 -41.39
N PHE A 13 -34.45 12.48 -41.17
CA PHE A 13 -34.52 11.89 -39.84
C PHE A 13 -33.19 12.18 -39.13
N LEU A 14 -33.18 13.16 -38.23
CA LEU A 14 -32.03 13.45 -37.38
C LEU A 14 -32.01 12.39 -36.25
N LEU A 15 -31.17 11.38 -36.38
CA LEU A 15 -30.92 10.42 -35.31
C LEU A 15 -30.00 11.09 -34.28
N VAL A 16 -30.60 11.64 -33.21
CA VAL A 16 -29.85 12.13 -32.05
C VAL A 16 -29.41 10.92 -31.25
N LEU A 17 -28.17 10.45 -31.50
CA LEU A 17 -27.52 9.44 -30.68
C LEU A 17 -27.06 10.11 -29.38
N SER A 18 -27.88 10.06 -28.35
CA SER A 18 -27.48 10.46 -27.00
C SER A 18 -26.47 9.43 -26.46
N ILE A 19 -25.18 9.73 -26.61
CA ILE A 19 -24.10 9.00 -25.95
C ILE A 19 -24.20 9.35 -24.46
N LEU A 20 -24.91 8.50 -23.71
CA LEU A 20 -24.78 8.43 -22.26
C LEU A 20 -23.38 7.89 -21.98
N THR A 21 -22.41 8.78 -21.75
CA THR A 21 -21.13 8.42 -21.16
C THR A 21 -21.39 7.96 -19.74
N LEU A 22 -21.52 6.64 -19.54
CA LEU A 22 -21.35 6.03 -18.25
C LEU A 22 -19.90 6.29 -17.83
N ASN A 23 -19.68 7.32 -17.01
CA ASN A 23 -18.42 7.48 -16.30
C ASN A 23 -18.37 6.37 -15.26
N SER A 24 -17.79 5.21 -15.61
CA SER A 24 -17.30 4.26 -14.63
C SER A 24 -16.10 4.91 -13.94
N VAL A 25 -16.34 5.51 -12.78
CA VAL A 25 -15.25 5.90 -11.88
C VAL A 25 -14.68 4.59 -11.35
N ALA A 26 -13.55 4.13 -11.89
CA ALA A 26 -12.75 3.17 -11.16
C ALA A 26 -12.33 3.86 -9.86
N GLN A 27 -12.70 3.30 -8.70
CA GLN A 27 -12.12 3.78 -7.45
C GLN A 27 -10.64 3.42 -7.50
N ASP A 28 -9.79 4.43 -7.54
CA ASP A 28 -8.37 4.26 -7.29
C ASP A 28 -8.21 3.83 -5.83
N ARG A 29 -7.70 2.62 -5.64
CA ARG A 29 -7.48 1.98 -4.35
C ARG A 29 -5.99 1.83 -4.06
N THR A 30 -5.18 2.70 -4.67
CA THR A 30 -3.74 2.78 -4.43
C THR A 30 -3.45 3.48 -3.11
N LEU A 31 -2.60 2.88 -2.28
CA LEU A 31 -2.00 3.52 -1.12
C LEU A 31 -0.51 3.70 -1.35
N ARG A 32 -0.03 4.92 -1.10
CA ARG A 32 1.39 5.26 -1.11
C ARG A 32 1.97 5.22 0.29
N LEU A 33 2.89 4.29 0.53
CA LEU A 33 3.67 4.22 1.76
C LEU A 33 5.01 4.95 1.56
N MET A 34 5.47 5.64 2.60
CA MET A 34 6.75 6.36 2.57
C MET A 34 7.55 6.11 3.85
N THR A 35 8.86 5.98 3.72
CA THR A 35 9.79 6.10 4.84
C THR A 35 10.70 7.31 4.66
N TYR A 36 11.00 8.04 5.73
CA TYR A 36 11.90 9.19 5.68
C TYR A 36 12.64 9.47 7.00
N ASN A 37 13.96 9.32 7.03
CA ASN A 37 14.78 9.81 8.15
C ASN A 37 14.84 11.35 8.11
N LEU A 38 14.37 11.97 9.21
CA LEU A 38 14.26 13.43 9.30
C LEU A 38 15.50 14.10 9.91
N LEU A 39 16.61 13.41 10.13
CA LEU A 39 17.87 13.93 10.71
C LEU A 39 17.68 14.78 11.97
N ASN A 40 17.83 14.18 13.15
CA ASN A 40 17.79 14.85 14.46
C ASN A 40 16.66 15.90 14.61
N TYR A 41 15.45 15.61 14.11
CA TYR A 41 14.35 16.56 14.18
C TYR A 41 13.98 16.88 15.63
N ARG A 42 14.14 18.15 16.03
CA ARG A 42 13.95 18.61 17.42
C ARG A 42 14.78 17.82 18.45
N ASN A 43 15.90 17.23 18.02
CA ASN A 43 16.92 16.66 18.89
C ASN A 43 18.18 17.54 18.79
N THR A 44 18.58 18.17 19.90
CA THR A 44 19.76 19.04 19.92
C THR A 44 20.96 18.30 20.49
N THR A 45 22.05 18.28 19.73
CA THR A 45 23.36 17.75 20.13
C THR A 45 24.41 18.88 20.11
N SER A 46 25.67 18.57 20.45
CA SER A 46 26.76 19.55 20.42
C SER A 46 27.12 20.04 19.01
N TYR A 47 26.79 19.25 17.97
CA TYR A 47 27.13 19.52 16.57
C TYR A 47 25.88 19.72 15.68
N CYS A 48 24.71 19.31 16.18
CA CYS A 48 23.42 19.50 15.52
C CYS A 48 22.49 20.34 16.40
N THR A 49 22.31 21.61 16.05
CA THR A 49 21.56 22.60 16.84
C THR A 49 20.51 23.28 15.98
N GLY A 50 19.63 24.08 16.58
CA GLY A 50 18.64 24.86 15.84
C GLY A 50 19.23 25.83 14.81
N SER A 51 20.52 26.18 14.88
CA SER A 51 21.16 27.07 13.89
C SER A 51 21.50 26.36 12.57
N ASN A 52 21.78 25.06 12.61
CA ASN A 52 22.16 24.26 11.44
C ASN A 52 21.21 23.09 11.15
N ASN A 53 20.19 22.90 11.98
CA ASN A 53 19.13 21.90 11.87
C ASN A 53 17.81 22.46 12.46
N SER A 54 17.38 23.63 11.96
CA SER A 54 16.18 24.32 12.46
C SER A 54 14.92 23.48 12.27
N SER A 55 14.19 23.23 13.35
CA SER A 55 12.95 22.44 13.30
C SER A 55 11.86 23.11 12.47
N SER A 56 11.72 24.44 12.55
CA SER A 56 10.70 25.16 11.77
C SER A 56 10.98 25.11 10.28
N ASN A 57 12.25 25.16 9.88
CA ASN A 57 12.62 25.02 8.47
C ASN A 57 12.35 23.60 7.98
N LYS A 58 12.71 22.59 8.79
CA LYS A 58 12.42 21.19 8.47
C LYS A 58 10.93 20.93 8.33
N GLU A 59 10.09 21.52 9.18
CA GLU A 59 8.62 21.44 9.08
C GLU A 59 8.12 21.97 7.72
N GLY A 60 8.55 23.18 7.31
CA GLY A 60 8.15 23.74 6.01
C GLY A 60 8.73 22.99 4.79
N HIS A 61 9.95 22.44 4.91
CA HIS A 61 10.50 21.57 3.87
C HIS A 61 9.72 20.26 3.78
N LEU A 62 9.33 19.68 4.93
CA LEU A 62 8.55 18.44 4.96
C LEU A 62 7.18 18.68 4.33
N GLU A 63 6.49 19.77 4.68
CA GLU A 63 5.24 20.18 4.04
C GLU A 63 5.37 20.21 2.50
N THR A 64 6.44 20.84 2.00
CA THR A 64 6.70 20.93 0.54
C THR A 64 6.86 19.54 -0.08
N ILE A 65 7.57 18.64 0.58
CA ILE A 65 7.83 17.27 0.11
C ILE A 65 6.56 16.42 0.15
N ILE A 66 5.81 16.45 1.26
CA ILE A 66 4.56 15.69 1.41
C ILE A 66 3.50 16.15 0.42
N SER A 67 3.43 17.45 0.14
CA SER A 67 2.48 18.01 -0.82
C SER A 67 2.76 17.57 -2.27
N GLU A 68 4.03 17.29 -2.61
CA GLU A 68 4.40 16.76 -3.94
C GLU A 68 4.20 15.24 -4.02
N ILE A 69 4.63 14.50 -2.99
CA ILE A 69 4.61 13.03 -2.99
C ILE A 69 3.20 12.48 -2.79
N GLU A 70 2.35 13.22 -2.06
CA GLU A 70 1.00 12.82 -1.65
C GLU A 70 0.93 11.41 -1.02
N PRO A 71 1.77 11.09 0.00
CA PRO A 71 1.72 9.79 0.64
C PRO A 71 0.45 9.61 1.48
N HIS A 72 0.10 8.35 1.73
CA HIS A 72 -1.02 7.95 2.59
C HIS A 72 -0.57 7.55 3.98
N LEU A 73 0.66 7.03 4.10
CA LEU A 73 1.30 6.65 5.35
C LEU A 73 2.78 6.99 5.28
N VAL A 74 3.32 7.55 6.37
CA VAL A 74 4.73 7.93 6.48
C VAL A 74 5.32 7.39 7.77
N VAL A 75 6.36 6.57 7.66
CA VAL A 75 7.25 6.23 8.77
C VAL A 75 8.43 7.20 8.77
N MET A 76 8.67 7.83 9.91
CA MET A 76 9.71 8.82 10.09
C MET A 76 10.73 8.34 11.11
N ASN A 77 12.02 8.53 10.83
CA ASN A 77 13.09 8.25 11.78
C ASN A 77 13.75 9.55 12.28
N GLU A 78 14.52 9.43 13.36
CA GLU A 78 15.26 10.53 13.99
C GLU A 78 14.44 11.71 14.50
N ILE A 79 13.28 11.43 15.08
CA ILE A 79 12.52 12.41 15.83
C ILE A 79 13.06 12.44 17.26
N GLY A 80 13.28 13.63 17.85
CA GLY A 80 13.68 13.73 19.26
C GLY A 80 12.63 13.10 20.17
N SER A 81 13.04 12.45 21.26
CA SER A 81 12.20 11.57 22.09
C SER A 81 11.10 12.25 22.92
N ASN A 82 10.90 13.56 22.78
CA ASN A 82 9.76 14.24 23.41
C ASN A 82 8.47 13.91 22.63
N PRO A 83 7.42 13.37 23.26
CA PRO A 83 6.18 12.99 22.57
C PRO A 83 5.49 14.16 21.85
N ASN A 84 5.69 15.40 22.32
CA ASN A 84 5.14 16.59 21.65
C ASN A 84 5.71 16.82 20.25
N ASN A 85 6.87 16.22 19.92
CA ASN A 85 7.49 16.36 18.60
C ASN A 85 6.61 15.77 17.49
N LEU A 86 5.86 14.70 17.76
CA LEU A 86 4.87 14.15 16.82
C LEU A 86 3.74 15.15 16.58
N THR A 87 3.25 15.80 17.63
CA THR A 87 2.21 16.84 17.52
C THR A 87 2.70 18.05 16.71
N TYR A 88 3.97 18.46 16.87
CA TYR A 88 4.54 19.53 16.06
C TYR A 88 4.62 19.15 14.58
N LEU A 89 5.10 17.95 14.25
CA LEU A 89 5.09 17.47 12.86
C LEU A 89 3.68 17.44 12.29
N LEU A 90 2.74 16.89 13.06
CA LEU A 90 1.35 16.79 12.64
C LEU A 90 0.78 18.16 12.27
N ASN A 91 0.96 19.17 13.13
CA ASN A 91 0.35 20.48 12.93
C ASN A 91 1.11 21.38 11.95
N ASN A 92 2.43 21.22 11.85
CA ASN A 92 3.28 22.15 11.11
C ASN A 92 3.79 21.60 9.77
N ALA A 93 3.59 20.31 9.47
CA ALA A 93 4.00 19.71 8.20
C ALA A 93 2.90 18.87 7.51
N PHE A 94 2.03 18.22 8.27
CA PHE A 94 1.02 17.29 7.71
C PHE A 94 -0.37 17.90 7.60
N ASN A 95 -0.86 18.56 8.67
CA ASN A 95 -2.16 19.24 8.72
C ASN A 95 -1.99 20.75 8.54
N THR A 96 -1.37 21.13 7.43
CA THR A 96 -1.19 22.52 7.02
C THR A 96 -2.08 22.86 5.83
N GLY A 97 -2.28 24.15 5.56
CA GLY A 97 -3.14 24.60 4.47
C GLY A 97 -4.58 24.09 4.61
N SER A 98 -5.06 23.33 3.62
CA SER A 98 -6.38 22.69 3.64
C SER A 98 -6.37 21.23 4.12
N ALA A 99 -5.19 20.65 4.38
CA ALA A 99 -5.09 19.28 4.87
C ALA A 99 -5.45 19.25 6.37
N THR A 100 -6.45 18.45 6.72
CA THR A 100 -6.88 18.25 8.12
C THR A 100 -7.00 16.78 8.50
N ASN A 101 -6.66 15.89 7.58
CA ASN A 101 -7.01 14.48 7.66
C ASN A 101 -5.82 13.60 8.05
N TRP A 102 -4.68 14.16 8.45
CA TRP A 102 -3.59 13.39 9.01
C TRP A 102 -3.77 13.13 10.50
N ALA A 103 -3.31 11.97 10.96
CA ALA A 103 -3.16 11.60 12.36
C ALA A 103 -1.79 10.94 12.58
N MET A 104 -1.39 10.84 13.85
CA MET A 104 -0.17 10.15 14.28
C MET A 104 -0.54 8.88 15.05
N ALA A 105 0.21 7.80 14.87
CA ALA A 105 0.21 6.68 15.79
C ALA A 105 0.77 7.11 17.17
N ASN A 106 0.56 6.28 18.20
CA ASN A 106 1.03 6.62 19.54
C ASN A 106 2.57 6.67 19.58
N HIS A 107 3.11 7.61 20.36
CA HIS A 107 4.56 7.72 20.57
C HIS A 107 5.14 6.48 21.26
N VAL A 108 6.20 5.92 20.69
CA VAL A 108 6.95 4.78 21.25
C VAL A 108 8.37 5.22 21.66
N HIS A 109 8.81 4.79 22.84
CA HIS A 109 10.15 5.07 23.37
C HIS A 109 10.61 3.96 24.34
N ASN A 110 11.91 3.66 24.34
CA ASN A 110 12.52 2.62 25.19
C ASN A 110 13.07 3.12 26.53
N GLY A 111 12.84 4.40 26.88
CA GLY A 111 13.23 4.99 28.17
C GLY A 111 14.56 5.74 28.15
N PHE A 112 15.42 5.54 27.15
CA PHE A 112 16.76 6.15 27.12
C PHE A 112 17.21 6.66 25.75
N SER A 113 16.62 6.21 24.63
CA SER A 113 16.99 6.72 23.31
C SER A 113 16.58 8.19 23.18
N THR A 114 17.50 9.03 22.73
CA THR A 114 17.22 10.44 22.42
C THR A 114 16.44 10.61 21.12
N LEU A 115 16.39 9.56 20.30
CA LEU A 115 15.72 9.52 19.00
C LEU A 115 14.68 8.40 18.98
N VAL A 116 13.53 8.68 18.38
CA VAL A 116 12.40 7.77 18.21
C VAL A 116 11.94 7.77 16.75
N ASN A 117 11.07 6.82 16.41
CA ASN A 117 10.34 6.85 15.16
C ASN A 117 9.00 7.58 15.35
N GLY A 118 8.32 7.87 14.25
CA GLY A 118 6.94 8.33 14.23
C GLY A 118 6.21 7.76 13.02
N VAL A 119 4.91 7.51 13.17
CA VAL A 119 4.07 7.02 12.06
C VAL A 119 2.91 7.99 11.86
N ALA A 120 2.92 8.70 10.73
CA ALA A 120 1.83 9.56 10.30
C ALA A 120 0.97 8.83 9.25
N TYR A 121 -0.34 9.05 9.26
CA TYR A 121 -1.24 8.43 8.28
C TYR A 121 -2.44 9.31 7.96
N ARG A 122 -3.00 9.13 6.77
CA ARG A 122 -4.27 9.72 6.33
C ARG A 122 -5.43 9.04 7.04
N SER A 123 -5.96 9.70 8.07
CA SER A 123 -7.06 9.22 8.91
C SER A 123 -8.41 9.16 8.20
N ASP A 124 -8.57 9.82 7.05
CA ASP A 124 -9.71 9.67 6.15
C ASP A 124 -9.65 8.36 5.34
N VAL A 125 -8.46 7.82 5.12
CA VAL A 125 -8.22 6.63 4.30
C VAL A 125 -7.91 5.39 5.15
N LEU A 126 -7.25 5.56 6.29
CA LEU A 126 -6.76 4.50 7.15
C LEU A 126 -7.27 4.65 8.59
N GLY A 127 -7.45 3.52 9.26
CA GLY A 127 -7.65 3.48 10.70
C GLY A 127 -6.68 2.51 11.37
N ILE A 128 -6.38 2.73 12.64
CA ILE A 128 -5.54 1.84 13.45
C ILE A 128 -6.45 0.87 14.20
N THR A 129 -6.18 -0.43 14.11
CA THR A 129 -6.83 -1.45 14.96
C THR A 129 -6.01 -1.74 16.21
N ASN A 130 -4.69 -1.80 16.06
CA ASN A 130 -3.78 -2.15 17.15
C ASN A 130 -2.43 -1.46 16.99
N GLN A 131 -1.73 -1.33 18.13
CA GLN A 131 -0.36 -0.85 18.16
C GLN A 131 0.43 -1.60 19.24
N TRP A 132 1.69 -1.88 18.93
CA TRP A 132 2.66 -2.50 19.83
C TRP A 132 4.03 -1.84 19.67
N ALA A 133 4.98 -2.28 20.49
CA ALA A 133 6.37 -1.88 20.38
C ALA A 133 7.29 -3.06 20.70
N ILE A 134 8.42 -3.15 19.99
CA ILE A 134 9.54 -4.01 20.39
C ILE A 134 10.60 -3.11 21.01
N THR A 135 10.93 -3.37 22.27
CA THR A 135 11.96 -2.61 23.02
C THR A 135 13.11 -3.51 23.45
N LYS A 136 13.03 -4.81 23.18
CA LYS A 136 13.99 -5.81 23.61
C LYS A 136 14.36 -6.77 22.49
N ASP A 137 15.58 -7.26 22.52
CA ASP A 137 16.04 -8.34 21.64
C ASP A 137 15.52 -9.71 22.10
N VAL A 138 15.80 -10.74 21.31
CA VAL A 138 15.40 -12.14 21.57
C VAL A 138 15.94 -12.70 22.89
N ASP A 139 17.03 -12.12 23.40
CA ASP A 139 17.65 -12.46 24.69
C ASP A 139 17.13 -11.56 25.84
N ASN A 140 16.06 -10.79 25.60
CA ASN A 140 15.41 -9.90 26.56
C ASN A 140 16.28 -8.73 27.05
N ASN A 141 17.33 -8.35 26.30
CA ASN A 141 18.11 -7.14 26.52
C ASN A 141 17.48 -5.94 25.80
N ALA A 142 17.68 -4.72 26.30
CA ALA A 142 17.14 -3.53 25.66
C ALA A 142 17.75 -3.28 24.27
N LEU A 143 16.90 -3.01 23.28
CA LEU A 143 17.33 -2.53 21.96
C LEU A 143 17.75 -1.06 22.03
N VAL A 144 18.73 -0.69 21.22
CA VAL A 144 19.26 0.69 21.16
C VAL A 144 18.17 1.72 20.84
N ARG A 145 17.18 1.35 20.04
CA ARG A 145 15.99 2.14 19.72
C ARG A 145 14.76 1.24 19.76
N ALA A 146 13.61 1.81 20.13
CA ALA A 146 12.35 1.08 20.05
C ALA A 146 11.92 0.93 18.58
N ILE A 147 11.13 -0.11 18.32
CA ILE A 147 10.53 -0.41 17.02
C ILE A 147 9.02 -0.29 17.17
N ASP A 148 8.41 0.51 16.30
CA ASP A 148 6.98 0.77 16.28
C ASP A 148 6.28 -0.30 15.47
N ILE A 149 5.16 -0.84 15.96
CA ILE A 149 4.33 -1.78 15.18
C ILE A 149 2.89 -1.29 15.20
N VAL A 150 2.35 -0.99 14.04
CA VAL A 150 1.01 -0.43 13.89
C VAL A 150 0.22 -1.29 12.91
N ARG A 151 -0.92 -1.81 13.35
CA ARG A 151 -1.85 -2.52 12.47
C ARG A 151 -2.92 -1.56 11.97
N PHE A 152 -3.00 -1.43 10.66
CA PHE A 152 -3.95 -0.59 9.96
C PHE A 152 -5.07 -1.41 9.33
N TYR A 153 -6.17 -0.72 9.06
CA TYR A 153 -7.23 -1.16 8.15
C TYR A 153 -7.55 -0.05 7.15
N TYR A 154 -7.90 -0.44 5.92
CA TYR A 154 -8.33 0.48 4.88
C TYR A 154 -9.81 0.90 5.08
N LYS A 155 -10.13 2.17 4.91
CA LYS A 155 -11.52 2.67 4.99
C LYS A 155 -12.13 2.66 3.61
N ASP A 156 -12.64 1.51 3.18
CA ASP A 156 -13.34 1.41 1.90
C ASP A 156 -14.63 2.23 1.94
N ALA A 157 -14.77 3.17 1.01
CA ALA A 157 -15.91 4.07 0.92
C ALA A 157 -17.24 3.35 0.60
N LEU A 158 -17.19 2.12 0.09
CA LEU A 158 -18.37 1.30 -0.24
C LEU A 158 -18.85 0.45 0.95
N LEU A 159 -18.06 0.36 2.02
CA LEU A 159 -18.33 -0.45 3.19
C LEU A 159 -19.01 0.40 4.29
N GLN A 160 -20.35 0.39 4.33
CA GLN A 160 -21.12 0.98 5.44
C GLN A 160 -21.21 0.00 6.61
N GLY A 161 -20.40 0.24 7.65
CA GLY A 161 -20.51 -0.44 8.95
C GLY A 161 -19.97 -1.87 8.97
N ASN A 162 -18.83 -2.08 9.63
CA ASN A 162 -18.27 -3.38 10.04
C ASN A 162 -18.20 -4.50 8.98
N SER A 163 -18.11 -4.17 7.69
CA SER A 163 -17.76 -5.18 6.69
C SER A 163 -16.25 -5.40 6.62
N ASP A 164 -15.85 -6.64 6.31
CA ASP A 164 -14.45 -7.06 6.18
C ASP A 164 -13.68 -6.05 5.34
N THR A 165 -12.61 -5.49 5.88
CA THR A 165 -11.70 -4.63 5.14
C THR A 165 -10.30 -5.17 5.31
N VAL A 166 -9.45 -4.92 4.31
CA VAL A 166 -8.08 -5.41 4.34
C VAL A 166 -7.32 -4.77 5.50
N THR A 167 -6.49 -5.58 6.16
CA THR A 167 -5.59 -5.12 7.22
C THR A 167 -4.15 -5.39 6.86
N PHE A 168 -3.28 -4.53 7.34
CA PHE A 168 -1.83 -4.69 7.17
C PHE A 168 -1.09 -4.15 8.38
N VAL A 169 0.13 -4.65 8.59
CA VAL A 169 1.02 -4.24 9.67
C VAL A 169 2.15 -3.43 9.10
N VAL A 170 2.40 -2.26 9.68
CA VAL A 170 3.58 -1.44 9.42
C VAL A 170 4.51 -1.52 10.63
N ILE A 171 5.76 -1.84 10.37
CA ILE A 171 6.85 -1.86 11.33
C ILE A 171 7.77 -0.70 11.02
N GLY A 172 7.86 0.26 11.93
CA GLY A 172 8.75 1.42 11.83
C GLY A 172 10.03 1.16 12.61
N ALA A 173 11.19 1.16 11.94
CA ALA A 173 12.46 0.84 12.56
C ALA A 173 13.55 1.88 12.25
N HIS A 174 14.43 2.14 13.23
CA HIS A 174 15.69 2.86 13.02
C HIS A 174 16.83 2.07 13.67
N PHE A 175 17.54 1.30 12.86
CA PHE A 175 18.59 0.40 13.32
C PHE A 175 19.87 1.14 13.70
N LYS A 176 20.73 0.49 14.49
CA LYS A 176 21.98 1.08 14.99
C LYS A 176 22.83 1.64 13.85
N ALA A 177 23.05 2.96 13.87
CA ALA A 177 23.97 3.64 12.98
C ALA A 177 25.44 3.34 13.28
N GLY A 178 26.32 3.54 12.30
CA GLY A 178 27.76 3.29 12.39
C GLY A 178 28.20 2.01 11.69
N ASN A 179 29.50 1.93 11.39
CA ASN A 179 30.09 0.89 10.53
C ASN A 179 31.01 -0.09 11.27
N THR A 180 30.97 -0.12 12.61
CA THR A 180 31.78 -1.09 13.39
C THR A 180 31.07 -2.45 13.50
N SER A 181 31.81 -3.50 13.83
CA SER A 181 31.22 -4.83 14.08
C SER A 181 30.23 -4.83 15.25
N SER A 182 30.43 -3.94 16.24
CA SER A 182 29.49 -3.75 17.35
C SER A 182 28.17 -3.16 16.87
N ASP A 183 28.23 -2.19 15.96
CA ASP A 183 27.04 -1.57 15.36
C ASP A 183 26.25 -2.61 14.55
N ALA A 184 26.91 -3.38 13.69
CA ALA A 184 26.30 -4.46 12.93
C ALA A 184 25.64 -5.53 13.84
N THR A 185 26.28 -5.85 14.98
CA THR A 185 25.70 -6.77 15.97
C THR A 185 24.40 -6.21 16.58
N GLN A 186 24.35 -4.91 16.89
CA GLN A 186 23.15 -4.26 17.41
C GLN A 186 22.03 -4.18 16.35
N ARG A 187 22.37 -3.96 15.08
CA ARG A 187 21.39 -4.07 13.97
C ARG A 187 20.82 -5.48 13.89
N ASN A 188 21.66 -6.51 14.01
CA ASN A 188 21.21 -7.90 13.98
C ASN A 188 20.23 -8.22 15.12
N LYS A 189 20.50 -7.72 16.33
CA LYS A 189 19.58 -7.87 17.47
C LYS A 189 18.20 -7.28 17.18
N ALA A 190 18.13 -6.11 16.55
CA ALA A 190 16.87 -5.49 16.17
C ALA A 190 16.15 -6.29 15.07
N ALA A 191 16.87 -6.72 14.03
CA ALA A 191 16.32 -7.54 12.96
C ALA A 191 15.75 -8.87 13.44
N SER A 192 16.51 -9.62 14.24
CA SER A 192 16.05 -10.90 14.79
C SER A 192 14.83 -10.73 15.71
N ALA A 193 14.75 -9.63 16.47
CA ALA A 193 13.59 -9.34 17.31
C ALA A 193 12.33 -9.03 16.50
N ILE A 194 12.45 -8.37 15.34
CA ILE A 194 11.33 -8.16 14.41
C ILE A 194 10.80 -9.50 13.91
N VAL A 195 11.70 -10.36 13.41
CA VAL A 195 11.31 -11.66 12.83
C VAL A 195 10.66 -12.56 13.88
N ASP A 196 11.27 -12.71 15.06
CA ASP A 196 10.70 -13.47 16.18
C ASP A 196 9.30 -12.96 16.58
N TRP A 197 9.11 -11.64 16.55
CA TRP A 197 7.81 -11.06 16.87
C TRP A 197 6.74 -11.35 15.81
N ILE A 198 7.09 -11.32 14.52
CA ILE A 198 6.14 -11.58 13.42
C ILE A 198 5.79 -13.07 13.35
N ASP A 199 6.80 -13.95 13.44
CA ASP A 199 6.63 -15.41 13.41
C ASP A 199 5.62 -15.89 14.45
N ALA A 200 5.51 -15.20 15.59
CA ALA A 200 4.57 -15.54 16.64
C ALA A 200 3.11 -15.09 16.38
N ARG A 201 2.80 -14.41 15.27
CA ARG A 201 1.52 -13.68 15.07
C ARG A 201 0.79 -13.95 13.76
N ASN A 202 1.39 -14.66 12.79
CA ASN A 202 0.76 -15.03 11.52
C ASN A 202 0.03 -13.88 10.81
N PHE A 203 0.68 -12.71 10.71
CA PHE A 203 0.16 -11.62 9.89
C PHE A 203 0.49 -11.87 8.42
N GLU A 204 -0.49 -11.62 7.53
CA GLU A 204 -0.33 -11.79 6.09
C GLU A 204 0.39 -10.58 5.48
N ASN A 205 -0.27 -9.41 5.43
CA ASN A 205 0.32 -8.18 4.88
C ASN A 205 1.19 -7.47 5.91
N VAL A 206 2.52 -7.58 5.79
CA VAL A 206 3.47 -6.92 6.69
C VAL A 206 4.45 -6.08 5.90
N PHE A 207 4.70 -4.86 6.35
CA PHE A 207 5.67 -3.94 5.78
C PHE A 207 6.67 -3.49 6.84
N LEU A 208 7.97 -3.53 6.53
CA LEU A 208 9.03 -2.94 7.32
C LEU A 208 9.56 -1.69 6.63
N LEU A 209 9.40 -0.55 7.28
CA LEU A 209 9.80 0.76 6.79
C LEU A 209 10.81 1.39 7.75
N GLY A 210 11.87 1.97 7.19
CA GLY A 210 12.79 2.77 7.98
C GLY A 210 14.23 2.81 7.49
N ASP A 211 15.02 3.60 8.21
CA ASP A 211 16.47 3.60 8.14
C ASP A 211 17.05 2.37 8.86
N LEU A 212 17.47 1.38 8.09
CA LEU A 212 18.06 0.13 8.59
C LEU A 212 19.58 0.22 8.79
N ASN A 213 20.24 1.30 8.34
CA ASN A 213 21.70 1.49 8.45
C ASN A 213 22.53 0.27 7.97
N THR A 214 22.00 -0.52 7.03
CA THR A 214 22.67 -1.71 6.48
C THR A 214 23.45 -1.38 5.22
N TYR A 215 24.72 -1.79 5.15
CA TYR A 215 25.61 -1.44 4.03
C TYR A 215 25.50 -2.39 2.83
N SER A 216 25.02 -3.61 3.05
CA SER A 216 24.86 -4.62 2.00
C SER A 216 23.80 -5.63 2.39
N SER A 217 23.25 -6.32 1.40
CA SER A 217 22.32 -7.44 1.63
C SER A 217 22.98 -8.58 2.42
N ASN A 218 24.30 -8.70 2.42
CA ASN A 218 25.03 -9.78 3.10
C ASN A 218 25.23 -9.53 4.60
N GLU A 219 24.85 -8.36 5.12
CA GLU A 219 24.92 -8.10 6.55
C GLU A 219 23.98 -9.03 7.31
N SER A 220 24.41 -9.59 8.45
CA SER A 220 23.62 -10.55 9.23
C SER A 220 22.23 -10.00 9.61
N SER A 221 22.14 -8.70 9.86
CA SER A 221 20.88 -8.00 10.15
C SER A 221 19.91 -8.08 8.96
N PHE A 222 20.37 -7.75 7.75
CA PHE A 222 19.55 -7.85 6.54
C PHE A 222 19.20 -9.31 6.22
N GLN A 223 20.16 -10.22 6.35
CA GLN A 223 19.94 -11.66 6.17
C GLN A 223 18.92 -12.23 7.17
N SER A 224 18.88 -11.72 8.39
CA SER A 224 17.84 -12.14 9.35
C SER A 224 16.45 -11.76 8.85
N LEU A 225 16.30 -10.61 8.19
CA LEU A 225 15.01 -10.14 7.67
C LEU A 225 14.55 -10.92 6.44
N ILE A 226 15.45 -11.20 5.49
CA ILE A 226 15.09 -11.78 4.19
C ILE A 226 15.33 -13.29 4.07
N GLY A 227 16.08 -13.88 5.00
CA GLY A 227 16.53 -15.28 4.94
C GLY A 227 15.76 -16.24 5.85
N GLY A 228 14.62 -15.81 6.42
CA GLY A 228 13.82 -16.62 7.33
C GLY A 228 13.10 -17.78 6.62
N ASN A 229 12.82 -18.86 7.38
CA ASN A 229 12.14 -20.05 6.87
C ASN A 229 10.62 -20.03 7.07
N THR A 230 10.14 -19.39 8.14
CA THR A 230 8.71 -19.32 8.48
C THR A 230 8.11 -18.03 7.94
N PHE A 231 8.70 -16.90 8.32
CA PHE A 231 8.46 -15.60 7.73
C PHE A 231 9.77 -15.05 7.15
N ARG A 232 9.67 -14.37 6.02
CA ARG A 232 10.74 -13.55 5.47
C ARG A 232 10.15 -12.32 4.80
N PHE A 233 10.92 -11.24 4.84
CA PHE A 233 10.63 -10.08 4.03
C PHE A 233 11.21 -10.24 2.62
N GLU A 234 10.51 -9.69 1.65
CA GLU A 234 10.95 -9.49 0.28
C GLU A 234 11.35 -8.02 0.07
N ASP A 235 12.40 -7.80 -0.73
CA ASP A 235 12.78 -6.50 -1.25
C ASP A 235 12.07 -6.28 -2.59
N PRO A 236 11.10 -5.34 -2.72
CA PRO A 236 10.30 -5.19 -3.94
C PRO A 236 11.10 -4.91 -5.21
N ILE A 237 12.33 -4.39 -5.07
CA ILE A 237 13.24 -4.12 -6.19
C ILE A 237 14.35 -5.17 -6.34
N THR A 238 14.33 -6.24 -5.54
CA THR A 238 15.23 -7.41 -5.65
C THR A 238 16.72 -7.05 -5.76
N SER A 239 17.15 -5.98 -5.09
CA SER A 239 18.43 -5.32 -5.34
C SER A 239 19.50 -5.77 -4.36
N ASN A 240 19.71 -7.08 -4.25
CA ASN A 240 20.76 -7.66 -3.38
C ASN A 240 22.16 -7.26 -3.86
N GLY A 241 23.04 -6.90 -2.93
CA GLY A 241 24.44 -6.60 -3.19
C GLY A 241 25.08 -5.70 -2.13
N ASN A 242 26.24 -5.16 -2.47
CA ASN A 242 26.93 -4.16 -1.66
C ASN A 242 26.54 -2.76 -2.13
N TRP A 243 25.67 -2.09 -1.38
CA TRP A 243 25.14 -0.77 -1.72
C TRP A 243 26.16 0.33 -1.43
N HIS A 244 27.01 0.14 -0.42
CA HIS A 244 27.96 1.15 0.01
C HIS A 244 28.99 1.52 -1.07
N ASN A 245 29.06 2.81 -1.36
CA ASN A 245 30.02 3.44 -2.28
C ASN A 245 30.15 2.66 -3.60
N ASN A 246 29.00 2.25 -4.15
CA ASN A 246 28.95 1.43 -5.33
C ASN A 246 28.03 2.04 -6.39
N SER A 247 28.64 2.57 -7.45
CA SER A 247 27.92 3.21 -8.55
C SER A 247 26.90 2.32 -9.26
N SER A 248 27.04 0.98 -9.17
CA SER A 248 26.04 0.06 -9.74
C SER A 248 24.68 0.13 -9.04
N PHE A 249 24.64 0.68 -7.82
CA PHE A 249 23.43 0.91 -7.03
C PHE A 249 23.06 2.40 -6.94
N ALA A 250 23.68 3.27 -7.74
CA ALA A 250 23.49 4.72 -7.68
C ALA A 250 22.01 5.14 -7.78
N SER A 251 21.20 4.43 -8.58
CA SER A 251 19.77 4.72 -8.76
C SER A 251 18.90 4.39 -7.54
N ILE A 252 19.44 3.69 -6.53
CA ILE A 252 18.70 3.27 -5.33
C ILE A 252 19.33 3.75 -4.02
N HIS A 253 20.39 4.58 -4.09
CA HIS A 253 20.94 5.21 -2.90
C HIS A 253 19.96 6.21 -2.29
N THR A 254 20.00 6.32 -0.97
CA THR A 254 19.11 7.13 -0.14
C THR A 254 19.88 8.10 0.76
N GLN A 255 21.18 7.89 0.98
CA GLN A 255 22.07 8.78 1.74
C GLN A 255 23.44 8.88 1.04
N SER A 256 24.18 9.98 1.11
CA SER A 256 23.83 11.29 1.66
C SER A 256 23.39 12.29 0.59
N THR A 257 22.43 13.18 0.91
CA THR A 257 22.02 14.27 0.02
C THR A 257 23.14 15.27 -0.32
N ARG A 258 24.29 15.18 0.37
CA ARG A 258 25.41 16.12 0.28
C ARG A 258 26.77 15.48 0.47
N THR A 259 27.81 16.13 -0.05
CA THR A 259 29.20 15.64 0.05
C THR A 259 29.85 15.93 1.40
N SER A 260 29.39 16.95 2.13
CA SER A 260 29.92 17.32 3.45
C SER A 260 28.86 17.94 4.35
N GLY A 261 29.02 17.79 5.66
CA GLY A 261 28.12 18.34 6.65
C GLY A 261 28.70 18.25 8.06
N ASN A 262 28.14 19.03 8.98
CA ASN A 262 28.47 18.98 10.41
C ASN A 262 27.38 18.24 11.20
N CYS A 263 26.12 18.70 11.13
CA CYS A 263 24.97 17.93 11.63
C CYS A 263 24.63 16.74 10.70
N HIS A 264 24.75 16.97 9.39
CA HIS A 264 24.37 16.05 8.33
C HIS A 264 25.57 15.15 7.97
N SER A 265 25.31 13.89 7.63
CA SER A 265 26.31 13.01 7.05
C SER A 265 26.79 13.55 5.68
N GLY A 266 28.07 13.37 5.38
CA GLY A 266 28.66 13.68 4.07
C GLY A 266 28.79 12.43 3.19
N GLY A 267 29.58 12.50 2.12
CA GLY A 267 29.85 11.38 1.21
C GLY A 267 29.21 11.54 -0.18
N GLY A 268 28.04 12.16 -0.26
CA GLY A 268 27.19 12.19 -1.47
C GLY A 268 26.29 10.96 -1.54
N LEU A 269 25.45 10.81 -2.56
CA LEU A 269 24.49 9.69 -2.63
C LEU A 269 25.22 8.36 -2.93
N ASP A 270 25.64 7.67 -1.88
CA ASP A 270 26.52 6.50 -1.97
C ASP A 270 26.13 5.33 -1.07
N ASP A 271 25.02 5.43 -0.33
CA ASP A 271 24.49 4.39 0.55
C ASP A 271 22.97 4.19 0.34
N ARG A 272 22.51 2.95 0.48
CA ARG A 272 21.07 2.60 0.57
C ARG A 272 20.78 2.16 2.00
N PHE A 273 20.26 3.07 2.81
CA PHE A 273 19.91 2.78 4.21
C PHE A 273 18.42 2.75 4.47
N ASP A 274 17.63 3.42 3.64
CA ASP A 274 16.18 3.52 3.81
C ASP A 274 15.50 2.42 2.99
N HIS A 275 14.78 1.53 3.67
CA HIS A 275 14.14 0.38 3.05
C HIS A 275 12.63 0.40 3.28
N ILE A 276 11.91 -0.13 2.28
CA ILE A 276 10.54 -0.62 2.45
C ILE A 276 10.58 -2.07 2.00
N LEU A 277 10.54 -2.99 2.96
CA LEU A 277 10.41 -4.42 2.69
C LEU A 277 8.98 -4.85 2.98
N CYS A 278 8.50 -5.90 2.31
CA CYS A 278 7.14 -6.41 2.51
C CYS A 278 7.13 -7.93 2.66
N SER A 279 6.03 -8.50 3.12
CA SER A 279 5.84 -9.95 3.14
C SER A 279 5.67 -10.50 1.72
N GLU A 280 5.83 -11.83 1.58
CA GLU A 280 5.69 -12.55 0.31
C GLU A 280 4.27 -12.36 -0.26
N GLU A 281 3.24 -12.37 0.60
CA GLU A 281 1.84 -12.19 0.23
C GLU A 281 1.58 -10.87 -0.49
N VAL A 282 2.34 -9.81 -0.17
CA VAL A 282 2.22 -8.50 -0.84
C VAL A 282 2.83 -8.52 -2.24
N ILE A 283 3.90 -9.29 -2.45
CA ILE A 283 4.51 -9.46 -3.78
C ILE A 283 3.63 -10.33 -4.67
N GLU A 284 3.02 -11.38 -4.10
CA GLU A 284 2.19 -12.34 -4.82
C GLU A 284 0.74 -11.86 -5.01
N GLY A 285 0.27 -10.96 -4.14
CA GLY A 285 -1.11 -10.44 -4.13
C GLY A 285 -2.10 -11.36 -3.42
N ASP A 286 -1.63 -12.24 -2.54
CA ASP A 286 -2.41 -13.34 -1.96
C ASP A 286 -3.30 -12.92 -0.78
N ALA A 287 -3.18 -11.66 -0.32
CA ALA A 287 -3.91 -11.13 0.84
C ALA A 287 -4.58 -9.77 0.57
N GLN A 288 -5.13 -9.57 -0.64
CA GLN A 288 -5.89 -8.38 -1.07
C GLN A 288 -5.08 -7.07 -1.11
N ILE A 289 -3.78 -7.14 -0.83
CA ILE A 289 -2.83 -6.05 -1.03
C ILE A 289 -1.75 -6.56 -1.97
N THR A 290 -1.48 -5.79 -3.01
CA THR A 290 -0.44 -6.14 -3.98
C THR A 290 0.49 -4.97 -4.18
N TYR A 291 1.80 -5.21 -4.18
CA TYR A 291 2.79 -4.21 -4.59
C TYR A 291 2.50 -3.72 -6.01
N SER A 292 2.46 -2.40 -6.22
CA SER A 292 2.30 -1.80 -7.54
C SER A 292 3.67 -1.75 -8.25
N PRO A 293 3.91 -2.52 -9.33
CA PRO A 293 5.24 -2.69 -9.90
C PRO A 293 5.88 -1.37 -10.37
N ASN A 294 7.17 -1.20 -10.09
CA ASN A 294 7.99 -0.01 -10.40
C ASN A 294 7.62 1.25 -9.63
N SER A 295 6.80 1.14 -8.57
CA SER A 295 6.48 2.26 -7.69
C SER A 295 7.52 2.48 -6.57
N TYR A 296 8.39 1.50 -6.32
CA TYR A 296 9.47 1.64 -5.33
C TYR A 296 10.62 2.46 -5.89
N TYR A 297 10.91 3.62 -5.28
CA TYR A 297 12.11 4.41 -5.57
C TYR A 297 12.40 5.45 -4.46
N ALA A 298 13.64 5.96 -4.46
CA ALA A 298 14.05 7.08 -3.62
C ALA A 298 13.74 8.41 -4.34
N VAL A 299 12.82 9.19 -3.78
CA VAL A 299 12.35 10.44 -4.39
C VAL A 299 13.49 11.46 -4.40
N GLY A 300 13.76 12.04 -5.58
CA GLY A 300 14.87 12.98 -5.78
C GLY A 300 16.17 12.34 -6.23
N ASN A 301 16.29 11.00 -6.22
CA ASN A 301 17.43 10.30 -6.78
C ASN A 301 17.20 10.03 -8.28
N ASP A 302 18.01 10.63 -9.15
CA ASP A 302 17.97 10.41 -10.60
C ASP A 302 19.02 9.40 -11.09
N GLY A 303 19.80 8.81 -10.17
CA GLY A 303 20.91 7.90 -10.45
C GLY A 303 22.21 8.57 -10.91
N ASN A 304 22.27 9.91 -11.04
CA ASN A 304 23.43 10.62 -11.60
C ASN A 304 24.29 11.34 -10.54
N HIS A 305 23.89 11.28 -9.27
CA HIS A 305 24.55 12.02 -8.18
C HIS A 305 25.36 11.13 -7.24
N PHE A 306 25.84 9.97 -7.72
CA PHE A 306 26.75 9.11 -6.96
C PHE A 306 27.98 9.90 -6.47
N ASN A 307 28.28 9.81 -5.17
CA ASN A 307 29.33 10.59 -4.48
C ASN A 307 29.23 12.12 -4.67
N ASN A 308 28.06 12.64 -5.02
CA ASN A 308 27.78 14.06 -5.21
C ASN A 308 26.57 14.50 -4.38
N ALA A 309 26.43 15.80 -4.17
CA ALA A 309 25.22 16.37 -3.60
C ALA A 309 24.07 16.25 -4.59
N ILE A 310 22.83 16.05 -4.10
CA ILE A 310 21.65 15.81 -4.96
C ILE A 310 21.28 17.00 -5.85
N ASN A 311 21.80 18.18 -5.50
CA ASN A 311 21.61 19.44 -6.21
C ASN A 311 22.88 19.89 -6.96
N SER A 312 23.87 19.00 -7.11
CA SER A 312 25.08 19.28 -7.90
C SER A 312 24.76 19.21 -9.39
N GLY A 313 24.92 20.32 -10.11
CA GLY A 313 24.60 20.35 -11.53
C GLY A 313 23.09 20.36 -11.76
N THR A 314 22.54 19.29 -12.31
CA THR A 314 21.14 19.25 -12.75
C THR A 314 20.47 17.95 -12.33
N ASN A 315 19.31 18.09 -11.67
CA ASN A 315 18.46 17.00 -11.26
C ASN A 315 17.01 17.39 -11.57
N TYR A 316 16.36 16.64 -12.47
CA TYR A 316 14.99 16.86 -12.92
C TYR A 316 14.01 15.79 -12.43
N SER A 317 14.43 14.94 -11.49
CA SER A 317 13.56 13.88 -10.94
C SER A 317 12.37 14.44 -10.16
N VAL A 318 12.48 15.68 -9.65
CA VAL A 318 11.45 16.41 -8.93
C VAL A 318 11.53 17.91 -9.27
N SER A 319 10.53 18.68 -8.85
CA SER A 319 10.56 20.14 -8.99
C SER A 319 11.74 20.76 -8.22
N SER A 320 12.23 21.92 -8.68
CA SER A 320 13.36 22.61 -8.03
C SER A 320 13.09 23.00 -6.57
N ALA A 321 11.83 23.28 -6.24
CA ALA A 321 11.40 23.56 -4.87
C ALA A 321 11.53 22.31 -3.98
N VAL A 322 11.07 21.16 -4.48
CA VAL A 322 11.16 19.87 -3.78
C VAL A 322 12.61 19.43 -3.66
N LEU A 323 13.43 19.55 -4.71
CA LEU A 323 14.86 19.23 -4.64
C LEU A 323 15.59 20.06 -3.57
N SER A 324 15.27 21.36 -3.48
CA SER A 324 15.82 22.24 -2.47
C SER A 324 15.36 21.84 -1.07
N ALA A 325 14.10 21.43 -0.91
CA ALA A 325 13.54 20.95 0.34
C ALA A 325 14.19 19.62 0.77
N LEU A 326 14.35 18.66 -0.14
CA LEU A 326 15.04 17.39 0.09
C LEU A 326 16.46 17.62 0.58
N TYR A 327 17.22 18.50 -0.12
CA TYR A 327 18.58 18.84 0.28
C TYR A 327 18.60 19.49 1.65
N ALA A 328 17.71 20.45 1.93
CA ALA A 328 17.74 21.23 3.17
C ALA A 328 17.19 20.49 4.40
N LEU A 329 16.29 19.53 4.22
CA LEU A 329 15.62 18.83 5.32
C LEU A 329 16.53 17.78 5.95
N SER A 330 17.11 16.88 5.16
CA SER A 330 17.82 15.70 5.68
C SER A 330 19.06 15.37 4.83
N ASP A 331 19.95 14.58 5.41
CA ASP A 331 20.95 13.82 4.67
C ASP A 331 20.38 12.57 3.99
N HIS A 332 19.13 12.20 4.26
CA HIS A 332 18.43 11.12 3.57
C HIS A 332 17.45 11.62 2.51
N LEU A 333 17.04 10.71 1.62
CA LEU A 333 15.91 10.86 0.71
C LEU A 333 14.71 10.01 1.18
N PRO A 334 13.47 10.46 0.95
CA PRO A 334 12.31 9.64 1.20
C PRO A 334 12.24 8.51 0.19
N VAL A 335 11.94 7.31 0.67
CA VAL A 335 11.67 6.14 -0.17
C VAL A 335 10.18 5.87 -0.14
N ILE A 336 9.58 5.63 -1.30
CA ILE A 336 8.15 5.35 -1.43
C ILE A 336 7.90 3.98 -2.04
N VAL A 337 6.69 3.46 -1.86
CA VAL A 337 6.13 2.34 -2.61
C VAL A 337 4.61 2.52 -2.68
N ASP A 338 4.02 2.17 -3.82
CA ASP A 338 2.58 2.11 -3.97
C ASP A 338 2.09 0.66 -3.83
N ILE A 339 0.97 0.48 -3.14
CA ILE A 339 0.28 -0.79 -2.98
C ILE A 339 -1.15 -0.65 -3.48
N GLU A 340 -1.63 -1.64 -4.21
CA GLU A 340 -3.00 -1.73 -4.69
C GLU A 340 -3.82 -2.50 -3.68
N ILE A 341 -4.97 -1.94 -3.29
CA ILE A 341 -5.94 -2.65 -2.46
C ILE A 341 -7.01 -3.26 -3.37
N GLU A 342 -7.10 -4.59 -3.37
CA GLU A 342 -8.20 -5.33 -3.97
C GLU A 342 -9.46 -5.09 -3.16
N GLY A 343 -10.19 -4.03 -3.48
CA GLY A 343 -11.38 -3.79 -2.68
C GLY A 343 -12.50 -4.75 -3.03
N GLN A 344 -13.37 -4.96 -2.06
CA GLN A 344 -14.41 -5.97 -2.15
C GLN A 344 -15.32 -5.69 -3.34
N GLN A 345 -15.50 -6.68 -4.21
CA GLN A 345 -16.68 -6.70 -5.04
C GLN A 345 -17.86 -6.78 -4.09
N LEU A 346 -18.88 -5.94 -4.29
CA LEU A 346 -20.20 -6.22 -3.74
C LEU A 346 -20.61 -7.57 -4.31
N ALA A 347 -20.25 -8.65 -3.63
CA ALA A 347 -20.93 -9.90 -3.76
C ALA A 347 -22.34 -9.56 -3.30
N ILE A 348 -23.23 -9.30 -4.26
CA ILE A 348 -24.65 -9.55 -4.02
C ILE A 348 -24.62 -10.98 -3.53
N ALA A 349 -24.82 -11.18 -2.22
CA ALA A 349 -24.96 -12.51 -1.68
C ALA A 349 -26.04 -13.13 -2.55
N SER A 350 -25.65 -14.01 -3.48
CA SER A 350 -26.61 -14.87 -4.13
C SER A 350 -27.17 -15.63 -2.95
N HIS A 351 -28.36 -15.23 -2.51
CA HIS A 351 -29.22 -16.14 -1.80
C HIS A 351 -29.43 -17.28 -2.81
N GLU A 352 -28.49 -18.23 -2.81
CA GLU A 352 -28.77 -19.58 -3.23
C GLU A 352 -29.82 -20.04 -2.21
N GLY A 353 -31.07 -19.66 -2.45
CA GLY A 353 -32.19 -20.33 -1.81
C GLY A 353 -31.93 -21.81 -2.03
N ASN A 354 -31.93 -22.60 -0.95
CA ASN A 354 -31.70 -24.04 -0.96
C ASN A 354 -32.71 -24.72 -1.91
N TRP A 355 -32.42 -24.69 -3.21
CA TRP A 355 -33.26 -25.23 -4.24
C TRP A 355 -32.68 -26.57 -4.63
N ASN A 356 -33.09 -27.59 -3.85
CA ASN A 356 -32.70 -28.96 -4.08
C ASN A 356 -33.44 -29.51 -5.30
N LEU A 357 -32.72 -29.59 -6.41
CA LEU A 357 -33.19 -30.22 -7.64
C LEU A 357 -32.78 -31.69 -7.67
N PRO A 358 -33.70 -32.62 -7.98
CA PRO A 358 -33.32 -34.00 -8.26
C PRO A 358 -32.50 -34.06 -9.55
N ASN A 359 -31.38 -34.78 -9.50
CA ASN A 359 -30.51 -35.02 -10.65
C ASN A 359 -30.01 -36.48 -10.62
N PRO A 360 -30.45 -37.36 -11.53
CA PRO A 360 -31.24 -37.09 -12.74
C PRO A 360 -32.67 -36.59 -12.47
N MET A 361 -33.20 -35.77 -13.38
CA MET A 361 -34.53 -35.18 -13.32
C MET A 361 -35.59 -36.23 -13.67
N PRO A 362 -36.54 -36.55 -12.76
CA PRO A 362 -37.59 -37.50 -13.04
C PRO A 362 -38.51 -37.03 -14.18
N THR A 363 -38.95 -37.97 -15.01
CA THR A 363 -39.97 -37.69 -16.03
C THR A 363 -41.27 -37.21 -15.37
N GLY A 364 -41.76 -36.04 -15.78
CA GLY A 364 -42.98 -35.45 -15.21
C GLY A 364 -42.78 -34.84 -13.82
N ALA A 365 -41.54 -34.56 -13.39
CA ALA A 365 -41.27 -33.83 -12.16
C ALA A 365 -42.00 -32.49 -12.15
N THR A 366 -42.58 -32.14 -11.00
CA THR A 366 -43.16 -30.81 -10.75
C THR A 366 -42.21 -30.05 -9.84
N LEU A 367 -41.84 -28.83 -10.25
CA LEU A 367 -40.97 -27.95 -9.50
C LEU A 367 -41.75 -26.74 -9.02
N THR A 368 -41.46 -26.32 -7.79
CA THR A 368 -41.95 -25.06 -7.24
C THR A 368 -40.81 -24.04 -7.26
N LEU A 369 -41.07 -22.90 -7.86
CA LEU A 369 -40.18 -21.77 -7.95
C LEU A 369 -40.44 -20.76 -6.82
N PRO A 370 -39.41 -20.01 -6.38
CA PRO A 370 -39.62 -18.85 -5.53
C PRO A 370 -40.57 -17.82 -6.17
N GLU A 371 -41.25 -17.02 -5.36
CA GLU A 371 -42.05 -15.91 -5.88
C GLU A 371 -41.19 -14.94 -6.71
N GLN A 372 -41.78 -14.36 -7.77
CA GLN A 372 -41.11 -13.40 -8.65
C GLN A 372 -39.81 -13.91 -9.26
N SER A 373 -39.78 -15.20 -9.64
CA SER A 373 -38.64 -15.80 -10.31
C SER A 373 -39.00 -16.27 -11.72
N ARG A 374 -37.96 -16.47 -12.53
CA ARG A 374 -38.05 -16.98 -13.89
C ARG A 374 -37.07 -18.13 -14.04
N LEU A 375 -37.51 -19.21 -14.66
CA LEU A 375 -36.69 -20.36 -14.93
C LEU A 375 -36.46 -20.52 -16.42
N HIS A 376 -35.21 -20.84 -16.78
CA HIS A 376 -34.81 -21.20 -18.13
C HIS A 376 -34.19 -22.60 -18.13
N ILE A 377 -34.48 -23.40 -19.15
CA ILE A 377 -33.74 -24.63 -19.46
C ILE A 377 -33.14 -24.48 -20.85
N SER A 378 -31.83 -24.67 -20.96
CA SER A 378 -31.09 -24.56 -22.21
C SER A 378 -30.17 -25.76 -22.45
N THR A 379 -29.76 -25.96 -23.71
CA THR A 379 -28.66 -26.85 -24.04
C THR A 379 -27.34 -26.31 -23.46
N LEU A 380 -26.29 -27.15 -23.45
CA LEU A 380 -24.93 -26.72 -23.11
C LEU A 380 -24.35 -25.67 -24.08
N SER A 381 -24.89 -25.57 -25.30
CA SER A 381 -24.54 -24.52 -26.27
C SER A 381 -25.32 -23.21 -26.08
N GLY A 382 -26.17 -23.13 -25.05
CA GLY A 382 -26.95 -21.93 -24.73
C GLY A 382 -28.27 -21.78 -25.51
N GLN A 383 -28.69 -22.79 -26.28
CA GLN A 383 -30.00 -22.75 -26.93
C GLN A 383 -31.09 -22.96 -25.89
N GLU A 384 -31.97 -21.97 -25.70
CA GLU A 384 -33.12 -22.07 -24.81
C GLU A 384 -34.17 -23.06 -25.35
N LEU A 385 -34.63 -23.95 -24.48
CA LEU A 385 -35.61 -25.00 -24.79
C LEU A 385 -36.92 -24.80 -24.03
N PHE A 386 -36.88 -24.15 -22.87
CA PHE A 386 -38.04 -23.91 -22.04
C PHE A 386 -37.81 -22.70 -21.14
N GLU A 387 -38.89 -21.99 -20.87
CA GLU A 387 -38.92 -20.83 -20.00
C GLU A 387 -40.26 -20.74 -19.27
N THR A 388 -40.24 -20.38 -17.99
CA THR A 388 -41.47 -20.13 -17.23
C THR A 388 -41.25 -19.13 -16.09
N SER A 389 -42.32 -18.44 -15.70
CA SER A 389 -42.41 -17.65 -14.47
C SER A 389 -43.53 -18.15 -13.54
N GLU A 390 -44.08 -19.34 -13.82
CA GLU A 390 -45.11 -19.96 -12.98
C GLU A 390 -44.49 -20.47 -11.67
N THR A 391 -45.14 -20.18 -10.54
CA THR A 391 -44.68 -20.62 -9.21
C THR A 391 -44.61 -22.13 -9.09
N THR A 392 -45.47 -22.88 -9.79
CA THR A 392 -45.43 -24.35 -9.83
C THR A 392 -45.67 -24.80 -11.26
N PHE A 393 -44.76 -25.62 -11.80
CA PHE A 393 -44.86 -26.10 -13.18
C PHE A 393 -44.34 -27.54 -13.29
N THR A 394 -44.82 -28.27 -14.30
CA THR A 394 -44.27 -29.58 -14.67
C THR A 394 -43.14 -29.41 -15.66
N VAL A 395 -42.00 -30.02 -15.36
CA VAL A 395 -40.80 -29.95 -16.21
C VAL A 395 -41.10 -30.59 -17.57
N PRO A 396 -40.75 -29.94 -18.70
CA PRO A 396 -41.03 -30.46 -20.03
C PRO A 396 -40.31 -31.79 -20.29
N LEU A 397 -40.92 -32.63 -21.12
CA LEU A 397 -40.28 -33.85 -21.64
C LEU A 397 -39.16 -33.46 -22.60
N LEU A 398 -37.91 -33.64 -22.16
CA LEU A 398 -36.72 -33.41 -22.96
C LEU A 398 -36.04 -34.73 -23.35
N PRO A 399 -35.35 -34.80 -24.51
CA PRO A 399 -34.52 -35.95 -24.85
C PRO A 399 -33.45 -36.23 -23.79
N ARG A 400 -33.02 -37.49 -23.65
CA ARG A 400 -31.94 -37.85 -22.72
C ARG A 400 -30.67 -37.05 -23.03
N GLY A 401 -30.12 -36.39 -22.02
CA GLY A 401 -29.01 -35.47 -22.22
C GLY A 401 -28.69 -34.61 -21.00
N THR A 402 -27.67 -33.77 -21.16
CA THR A 402 -27.27 -32.77 -20.17
C THR A 402 -27.78 -31.39 -20.58
N TYR A 403 -28.40 -30.69 -19.65
CA TYR A 403 -28.95 -29.36 -19.84
C TYR A 403 -28.49 -28.41 -18.74
N LEU A 404 -28.54 -27.11 -19.02
CA LEU A 404 -28.38 -26.06 -18.02
C LEU A 404 -29.77 -25.59 -17.62
N LEU A 405 -29.97 -25.47 -16.32
CA LEU A 405 -31.19 -24.91 -15.76
C LEU A 405 -30.79 -23.67 -14.95
N ARG A 406 -31.31 -22.51 -15.35
CA ARG A 406 -31.00 -21.20 -14.78
C ARG A 406 -32.25 -20.64 -14.12
N LEU A 407 -32.18 -20.40 -12.81
CA LEU A 407 -33.20 -19.70 -12.04
C LEU A 407 -32.78 -18.25 -11.88
N GLU A 408 -33.58 -17.32 -12.34
CA GLU A 408 -33.42 -15.88 -12.18
C GLU A 408 -34.43 -15.36 -11.13
N THR A 409 -33.94 -14.54 -10.21
CA THR A 409 -34.71 -13.91 -9.13
C THR A 409 -34.37 -12.43 -9.09
N MET A 410 -35.11 -11.64 -8.29
CA MET A 410 -34.74 -10.22 -8.08
C MET A 410 -33.34 -10.03 -7.47
N ASN A 411 -32.78 -11.05 -6.82
CA ASN A 411 -31.49 -10.99 -6.13
C ASN A 411 -30.34 -11.58 -6.96
N GLY A 412 -30.57 -11.90 -8.24
CA GLY A 412 -29.58 -12.51 -9.13
C GLY A 412 -30.05 -13.84 -9.71
N HIS A 413 -29.12 -14.60 -10.30
CA HIS A 413 -29.42 -15.87 -10.95
C HIS A 413 -28.50 -17.00 -10.49
N THR A 414 -29.02 -18.23 -10.50
CA THR A 414 -28.28 -19.46 -10.20
C THR A 414 -28.42 -20.41 -11.37
N THR A 415 -27.32 -21.03 -11.80
CA THR A 415 -27.33 -22.04 -12.87
C THR A 415 -26.89 -23.40 -12.32
N ARG A 416 -27.61 -24.46 -12.68
CA ARG A 416 -27.30 -25.85 -12.33
C ARG A 416 -27.29 -26.72 -13.59
N LYS A 417 -26.38 -27.69 -13.61
CA LYS A 417 -26.36 -28.75 -14.63
C LYS A 417 -27.30 -29.86 -14.21
N ILE A 418 -28.23 -30.24 -15.08
CA ILE A 418 -29.20 -31.32 -14.85
C ILE A 418 -29.14 -32.36 -15.96
N ILE A 419 -29.43 -33.61 -15.61
CA ILE A 419 -29.47 -34.76 -16.51
C ILE A 419 -30.92 -35.23 -16.60
N PHE A 420 -31.45 -35.39 -17.81
CA PHE A 420 -32.76 -36.01 -18.07
C PHE A 420 -32.60 -37.44 -18.60
#